data_AF-J3I480-F1
#
_entry.id   AF-J3I480-F1
#
_cell.length_a   1.000
_cell.length_b   1.000
_cell.length_c   1.000
_cell.angle_alpha   90.00
_cell.angle_beta   90.00
_cell.angle_gamma   90.00
#
_symmetry.space_group_name_H-M   'P 1'
#
loop_
_entity.id
_entity.type
_entity.pdbx_description
1 polymer ?
#
loop_
_entity_poly.entity_id
_entity_poly.type
_entity_poly.pdbx_seq_one_letter_code
_entity_poly.pdbx_strand_id
1 'polypeptide(L)' 'MKRHRWAKKTDFPLARKSERACYDCPVVKVGRHEAEGPLERDWYEYWRDGVRIDDGHTVPACEPVEVQV' A
#
# COMPACT_ATOMS: atom_id res chain seq x y z
N MET A 1 10.43 6.33 14.16
CA MET A 1 9.28 5.81 13.39
C MET A 1 9.48 4.32 13.15
N LYS A 2 8.53 3.47 13.55
CA LYS A 2 8.59 2.02 13.27
C LYS A 2 8.49 1.81 11.76
N ARG A 3 9.25 0.87 11.19
CA ARG A 3 9.12 0.48 9.78
C ARG A 3 7.93 -0.47 9.62
N HIS A 4 7.21 -0.34 8.51
CA HIS A 4 6.18 -1.32 8.15
C HIS A 4 6.78 -2.69 7.89
N ARG A 5 6.13 -3.72 8.40
CA ARG A 5 6.45 -5.12 8.08
C ARG A 5 5.39 -5.62 7.09
N TRP A 6 5.70 -5.51 5.81
CA TRP A 6 4.78 -5.88 4.75
C TRP A 6 4.64 -7.39 4.62
N ALA A 7 3.40 -7.84 4.45
CA ALA A 7 3.06 -9.21 4.10
C ALA A 7 3.51 -9.57 2.68
N LYS A 8 3.36 -10.86 2.36
CA LYS A 8 3.57 -11.36 1.01
C LYS A 8 2.73 -10.56 0.01
N LYS A 9 3.32 -10.28 -1.15
CA LYS A 9 2.65 -9.58 -2.23
C LYS A 9 1.50 -10.44 -2.77
N THR A 10 0.33 -9.84 -2.89
CA THR A 10 -0.82 -10.39 -3.60
C THR A 10 -0.91 -9.68 -4.95
N ASP A 11 -0.80 -10.43 -6.04
CA ASP A 11 -0.84 -9.90 -7.40
C ASP A 11 -2.26 -9.99 -7.98
N PHE A 12 -2.73 -8.88 -8.56
CA PHE A 12 -4.01 -8.77 -9.24
C PHE A 12 -3.77 -8.38 -10.71
N PRO A 13 -3.45 -9.35 -11.57
CA PRO A 13 -3.00 -9.07 -12.94
C PRO A 13 -4.09 -8.38 -13.78
N LEU A 14 -5.36 -8.79 -13.63
CA LEU A 14 -6.50 -8.17 -14.34
C LEU A 14 -6.70 -6.70 -13.99
N ALA A 15 -6.34 -6.32 -12.76
CA ALA A 15 -6.44 -4.94 -12.27
C ALA A 15 -5.10 -4.18 -12.36
N ARG A 16 -4.08 -4.78 -13.00
CA ARG A 16 -2.70 -4.27 -13.12
C ARG A 16 -2.18 -3.67 -11.81
N LYS A 17 -2.44 -4.37 -10.71
CA LYS A 17 -2.04 -3.93 -9.37
C LYS A 17 -1.48 -5.07 -8.55
N SER A 18 -0.79 -4.71 -7.48
CA SER A 18 -0.41 -5.63 -6.43
C SER A 18 -0.61 -4.99 -5.06
N GLU A 19 -0.84 -5.80 -4.04
CA GLU A 19 -1.14 -5.33 -2.69
C GLU A 19 -0.23 -6.00 -1.66
N ARG A 20 0.09 -5.27 -0.60
CA ARG A 20 0.80 -5.76 0.58
C ARG A 20 0.19 -5.13 1.83
N ALA A 21 -0.44 -5.94 2.68
CA ALA A 21 -0.89 -5.51 4.00
C ALA A 21 0.30 -5.43 4.97
N CYS A 22 0.29 -4.50 5.91
CA CYS A 22 1.24 -4.51 7.03
C CYS A 22 0.77 -5.51 8.10
N TYR A 23 1.70 -6.24 8.72
CA TYR A 23 1.37 -7.13 9.83
C TYR A 23 1.15 -6.41 11.17
N ASP A 24 1.57 -5.14 11.24
CA ASP A 24 1.66 -4.40 12.50
C ASP A 24 0.64 -3.25 12.58
N CYS A 25 -0.02 -2.89 11.47
CA CYS A 25 -1.00 -1.81 11.40
C CYS A 25 -1.96 -2.04 10.22
N PRO A 26 -3.12 -1.37 10.17
CA PRO A 26 -4.14 -1.56 9.13
C PRO A 26 -3.78 -0.91 7.78
N VAL A 27 -2.51 -0.53 7.58
CA VAL A 27 -2.06 0.07 6.33
C VAL A 27 -1.84 -1.00 5.27
N VAL A 28 -2.37 -0.76 4.07
CA VAL A 28 -2.17 -1.55 2.86
C VAL A 28 -1.40 -0.70 1.85
N LYS A 29 -0.30 -1.23 1.35
CA LYS A 29 0.44 -0.68 0.22
C LYS A 29 -0.08 -1.31 -1.07
N VAL A 30 -0.54 -0.50 -2.01
CA VAL A 30 -0.97 -0.92 -3.35
C VAL A 30 0.05 -0.40 -4.36
N GLY A 31 0.62 -1.28 -5.18
CA GLY A 31 1.40 -0.90 -6.36
C GLY A 31 0.53 -0.98 -7.60
N ARG A 32 0.53 0.08 -8.41
CA ARG A 32 -0.19 0.21 -9.68
C ARG A 32 0.80 0.25 -10.83
N HIS A 33 0.39 -0.37 -11.93
CA HIS A 33 1.08 -0.35 -13.21
C HIS A 33 0.10 0.24 -14.25
N GLU A 34 0.35 1.45 -14.74
CA GLU A 34 -0.47 2.05 -15.80
C GLU A 34 0.36 2.34 -17.04
N ALA A 35 -0.27 2.15 -18.20
CA ALA A 35 0.33 2.50 -19.47
C ALA A 35 -0.02 3.97 -19.78
N GLU A 36 0.98 4.84 -19.78
CA GLU A 36 0.88 6.23 -20.20
C GLU A 36 1.47 6.35 -21.62
N GLY A 37 0.65 6.01 -22.62
CA GLY A 37 1.08 5.97 -24.02
C GLY A 37 2.14 4.88 -24.26
N PRO A 38 3.32 5.20 -24.81
CA PRO A 38 4.40 4.22 -25.02
C PRO A 38 5.17 3.89 -23.73
N LEU A 39 4.88 4.56 -22.61
CA LEU A 39 5.58 4.38 -21.35
C LEU A 39 4.71 3.59 -20.36
N GLU A 40 5.35 2.75 -19.56
CA GLU A 40 4.72 2.17 -18.37
C GLU A 40 5.17 2.98 -17.14
N ARG A 41 4.20 3.38 -16.31
CA ARG A 41 4.44 4.11 -15.07
C ARG A 41 3.97 3.28 -13.90
N ASP A 42 4.88 3.10 -12.95
CA ASP A 42 4.61 2.42 -11.69
C ASP A 42 4.47 3.44 -10.57
N TRP A 43 3.41 3.33 -9.76
CA TRP A 43 3.29 4.12 -8.54
C TRP A 43 2.66 3.33 -7.40
N TYR A 44 2.80 3.89 -6.20
CA TYR A 44 2.23 3.32 -4.99
C TYR A 44 1.11 4.19 -4.44
N GLU A 45 0.09 3.54 -3.91
CA GLU A 45 -0.97 4.13 -3.10
C GLU A 45 -0.92 3.48 -1.71
N TYR A 46 -1.28 4.25 -0.68
CA TYR A 46 -1.41 3.74 0.69
C TYR A 46 -2.85 3.88 1.14
N TRP A 47 -3.39 2.81 1.71
CA TRP A 47 -4.78 2.72 2.15
C TRP A 47 -4.82 2.32 3.63
N ARG A 48 -5.80 2.82 4.36
CA ARG A 48 -6.07 2.47 5.77
C ARG A 48 -7.57 2.42 5.95
N ASP A 49 -8.08 1.29 6.44
CA ASP A 49 -9.52 1.09 6.69
C ASP A 49 -10.40 1.41 5.47
N GLY A 50 -9.93 1.08 4.27
CA GLY A 50 -10.65 1.35 3.01
C GLY A 50 -10.58 2.80 2.52
N VAL A 51 -9.89 3.68 3.23
CA VAL A 51 -9.64 5.07 2.82
C VAL A 51 -8.23 5.19 2.26
N ARG A 52 -8.07 5.84 1.11
CA ARG A 52 -6.75 6.19 0.58
C ARG A 52 -6.16 7.34 1.42
N ILE A 53 -4.96 7.13 1.95
CA ILE A 53 -4.29 8.06 2.90
C ILE A 53 -3.01 8.67 2.33
N ASP A 54 -2.77 8.52 1.03
CA ASP A 54 -1.58 9.08 0.35
C ASP A 54 -1.94 10.31 -0.49
N ASP A 55 -1.19 11.38 -0.26
CA ASP A 55 -1.21 12.66 -1.00
C ASP A 55 0.19 12.97 -1.59
N GLY A 56 0.89 11.98 -2.17
CA GLY A 56 2.17 12.26 -2.84
C GLY A 56 3.31 11.27 -2.60
N HIS A 57 3.00 9.96 -2.62
CA HIS A 57 3.99 8.87 -2.65
C HIS A 57 4.80 8.64 -1.35
N THR A 58 4.43 9.29 -0.25
CA THR A 58 5.14 9.12 1.02
C THR A 58 4.46 8.04 1.85
N VAL A 59 5.22 6.99 2.18
CA VAL A 59 4.73 5.94 3.07
C VAL A 59 4.37 6.54 4.43
N PRO A 60 3.12 6.36 4.92
CA PRO A 60 2.73 6.84 6.24
C PRO A 60 3.54 6.12 7.33
N ALA A 61 3.65 6.73 8.51
CA ALA A 61 4.31 6.07 9.64
C ALA A 61 3.60 4.75 10.00
N CYS A 62 4.36 3.74 10.42
CA CYS A 62 3.76 2.52 10.97
C CYS A 62 3.30 2.78 12.40
N GLU A 63 2.00 2.88 12.58
CA GLU A 63 1.34 3.09 13.88
C GLU A 63 0.72 1.78 14.33
N PRO A 64 1.29 1.10 15.36
CA PRO A 64 0.68 -0.11 15.88
C PRO A 64 -0.72 0.19 16.40
N VAL A 65 -1.69 -0.66 16.04
CA VAL A 65 -3.00 -0.61 16.69
C VAL A 65 -2.77 -1.11 18.10
N GLU A 66 -2.85 -0.21 19.08
CA GLU A 66 -2.90 -0.61 20.48
C GLU A 66 -4.21 -1.37 20.66
N VAL A 67 -4.12 -2.71 20.66
CA VAL A 67 -5.24 -3.57 21.02
C VAL A 67 -5.45 -3.37 22.51
N GLN A 68 -6.42 -2.54 22.90
CA GLN A 68 -6.89 -2.50 24.28
C GLN A 68 -7.57 -3.84 24.55
N VAL A 69 -6.88 -4.71 25.30
CA VAL A 69 -7.40 -5.99 25.83
C VAL A 69 -8.20 -5.71 27.09
#